data_AF-A0A2S2QDT9-F1
#
_entry.id   AF-A0A2S2QDT9-F1
#
_cell.length_a   1.000
_cell.length_b   1.000
_cell.length_c   1.000
_cell.angle_alpha   90.00
_cell.angle_beta   90.00
_cell.angle_gamma   90.00
#
_symmetry.space_group_name_H-M   'P 1'
#
loop_
_entity.id
_entity.type
_entity.pdbx_description
1 polymer ?
#
loop_
_entity_poly.entity_id
_entity_poly.type
_entity_poly.pdbx_seq_one_letter_code
_entity_poly.pdbx_strand_id
1 'polypeptide(L)'
;MFSWLEYSSKKNAVYCFPCRMFCGSIELNAGQFEIVFSKIGFTNWKVATEKFNVHQRLTCHLNSTTLLKTFLNPNSKLIDVILDQQREDIRSQKEINRLKNKETMKKLIDIVLFLGVGGKSFR
;
A
#
# COMPACT_ATOMS: atom_id res chain seq x y z
N MET A 1 23.57 -17.99 -4.95
CA MET A 1 24.26 -16.70 -5.18
C MET A 1 23.46 -15.60 -4.52
N PHE A 2 24.08 -14.66 -3.79
CA PHE A 2 23.39 -13.66 -2.97
C PHE A 2 23.22 -12.33 -3.73
N SER A 3 22.15 -12.19 -4.52
CA SER A 3 21.90 -11.00 -5.36
C SER A 3 21.54 -9.73 -4.60
N TRP A 4 21.16 -9.85 -3.32
CA TRP A 4 20.76 -8.75 -2.44
C TRP A 4 21.92 -8.08 -1.70
N LEU A 5 23.13 -8.63 -1.83
CA LEU A 5 24.29 -8.27 -1.02
C LEU A 5 25.09 -7.13 -1.65
N GLU A 6 25.41 -6.13 -0.86
CA GLU A 6 26.23 -5.00 -1.28
C GLU A 6 27.42 -4.78 -0.35
N TYR A 7 28.59 -4.59 -0.93
CA TYR A 7 29.82 -4.33 -0.20
C TYR A 7 30.14 -2.83 -0.16
N SER A 8 30.57 -2.35 1.01
CA SER A 8 31.11 -1.00 1.18
C SER A 8 32.61 -1.08 1.48
N SER A 9 33.43 -0.58 0.56
CA SER A 9 34.89 -0.50 0.74
C SER A 9 35.29 0.43 1.90
N LYS A 10 34.58 1.57 2.05
CA LYS A 10 34.84 2.53 3.13
C LYS A 10 34.69 1.93 4.53
N LYS A 11 33.70 1.05 4.72
CA LYS A 11 33.42 0.40 6.01
C LYS A 11 33.98 -1.03 6.08
N ASN A 12 34.55 -1.53 4.99
CA ASN A 12 34.93 -2.93 4.81
C ASN A 12 33.86 -3.89 5.35
N ALA A 13 32.61 -3.70 4.91
CA ALA A 13 31.45 -4.42 5.42
C ALA A 13 30.43 -4.70 4.32
N VAL A 14 29.67 -5.78 4.45
CA VAL A 14 28.53 -6.09 3.57
C VAL A 14 27.19 -5.78 4.23
N TYR A 15 26.23 -5.47 3.39
CA TYR A 15 24.88 -5.11 3.77
C TYR A 15 23.87 -5.82 2.87
N CYS A 16 22.63 -5.85 3.32
CA CYS A 16 21.50 -6.26 2.49
C CYS A 16 20.79 -5.00 1.98
N PHE A 17 20.69 -4.85 0.66
CA PHE A 17 20.01 -3.70 0.05
C PHE A 17 18.52 -3.62 0.39
N PRO A 18 17.70 -4.67 0.18
CA PRO A 18 16.29 -4.66 0.59
C PRO A 18 16.11 -4.29 2.06
N CYS A 19 16.90 -4.91 2.95
CA CYS A 19 16.80 -4.63 4.38
C CYS A 19 17.22 -3.20 4.70
N ARG A 20 18.23 -2.60 4.06
CA ARG A 20 18.52 -1.18 4.31
C ARG A 20 17.38 -0.24 3.97
N MET A 21 16.65 -0.53 2.90
CA MET A 21 15.58 0.33 2.42
C MET A 21 14.27 0.16 3.20
N PHE A 22 13.98 -1.05 3.66
CA PHE A 22 12.67 -1.39 4.24
C PHE A 22 12.73 -1.97 5.66
N CYS A 23 13.90 -2.08 6.29
CA CYS A 23 13.98 -2.61 7.65
C CYS A 23 13.40 -1.60 8.65
N GLY A 24 12.33 -2.01 9.32
CA GLY A 24 11.58 -1.19 10.29
C GLY A 24 10.31 -0.56 9.74
N SER A 25 9.99 -0.73 8.45
CA SER A 25 8.76 -0.19 7.86
C SER A 25 7.50 -0.98 8.20
N ILE A 26 7.60 -2.09 8.93
CA ILE A 26 6.44 -2.89 9.31
C ILE A 26 6.53 -3.36 10.76
N GLU A 27 5.44 -3.14 11.50
CA GLU A 27 5.13 -3.79 12.78
C GLU A 27 5.18 -5.33 12.68
N LEU A 28 5.06 -5.90 11.46
CA LEU A 28 5.19 -7.34 11.17
C LEU A 28 6.58 -7.92 11.51
N ASN A 29 7.61 -7.09 11.68
CA ASN A 29 8.95 -7.56 12.04
C ASN A 29 9.27 -7.38 13.54
N ALA A 30 8.28 -7.10 14.38
CA ALA A 30 8.46 -6.94 15.82
C ALA A 30 9.19 -8.16 16.41
N GLY A 31 10.46 -7.97 16.77
CA GLY A 31 11.32 -9.00 17.38
C GLY A 31 12.29 -9.73 16.44
N GLN A 32 12.20 -9.58 15.11
CA GLN A 32 13.08 -10.26 14.13
C GLN A 32 13.90 -9.28 13.27
N PHE A 33 14.36 -8.18 13.88
CA PHE A 33 15.14 -7.14 13.22
C PHE A 33 16.63 -7.47 13.25
N GLU A 34 17.24 -7.72 12.08
CA GLU A 34 18.70 -7.80 11.97
C GLU A 34 19.31 -6.44 11.67
N ILE A 35 19.82 -5.78 12.72
CA ILE A 35 20.56 -4.51 12.61
C ILE A 35 21.88 -4.66 11.84
N VAL A 36 22.44 -5.87 11.79
CA VAL A 36 23.76 -6.14 11.22
C VAL A 36 23.76 -5.92 9.71
N PHE A 37 22.78 -6.46 8.98
CA PHE A 37 22.71 -6.31 7.53
C PHE A 37 22.03 -5.02 7.06
N SER A 38 21.33 -4.33 7.96
CA SER A 38 20.65 -3.06 7.67
C SER A 38 21.53 -1.85 8.04
N LYS A 39 21.90 -1.66 9.31
CA LYS A 39 22.53 -0.42 9.78
C LYS A 39 24.04 -0.52 9.99
N ILE A 40 24.49 -1.60 10.61
CA ILE A 40 25.89 -1.72 11.09
C ILE A 40 26.82 -2.10 9.94
N GLY A 41 26.49 -3.18 9.24
CA GLY A 41 27.33 -3.85 8.26
C GLY A 41 27.94 -5.11 8.85
N PHE A 42 27.92 -6.19 8.08
CA PHE A 42 28.54 -7.45 8.45
C PHE A 42 30.01 -7.47 8.03
N THR A 43 30.90 -7.83 8.95
CA THR A 43 32.36 -7.82 8.75
C THR A 43 33.03 -9.16 9.06
N ASN A 44 32.34 -10.13 9.65
CA ASN A 44 32.93 -11.40 10.04
C ASN A 44 33.02 -12.39 8.86
N TRP A 45 34.03 -12.20 8.01
CA TRP A 45 34.20 -12.97 6.78
C TRP A 45 34.31 -14.48 6.97
N LYS A 46 34.81 -14.95 8.12
CA LYS A 46 34.99 -16.38 8.40
C LYS A 46 33.69 -17.17 8.39
N VAL A 47 32.58 -16.53 8.76
CA VAL A 47 31.23 -17.14 8.83
C VAL A 47 30.25 -16.48 7.86
N ALA A 48 30.76 -15.73 6.88
CA ALA A 48 29.97 -14.96 5.93
C ALA A 48 28.88 -15.80 5.24
N THR A 49 29.29 -16.88 4.58
CA THR A 49 28.37 -17.73 3.80
C THR A 49 27.28 -18.34 4.66
N GLU A 50 27.61 -18.81 5.87
CA GLU A 50 26.62 -19.36 6.80
C GLU A 50 25.61 -18.27 7.21
N LYS A 51 26.09 -17.10 7.61
CA LYS A 51 25.25 -15.99 8.04
C LYS A 51 24.40 -15.42 6.92
N PHE A 52 24.89 -15.38 5.68
CA PHE A 52 24.09 -14.95 4.52
C PHE A 52 22.98 -15.96 4.22
N ASN A 53 23.25 -17.25 4.36
CA ASN A 53 22.24 -18.30 4.19
C ASN A 53 21.17 -18.26 5.28
N VAL A 54 21.55 -17.91 6.51
CA VAL A 54 20.58 -17.66 7.59
C VAL A 54 19.76 -16.41 7.28
N HIS A 55 20.42 -15.29 6.99
CA HIS A 55 19.78 -14.00 6.73
C HIS A 55 18.71 -14.07 5.65
N GLN A 56 19.02 -14.68 4.49
CA GLN A 56 18.09 -14.74 3.36
C GLN A 56 16.79 -15.51 3.67
N ARG A 57 16.79 -16.37 4.70
CA ARG A 57 15.62 -17.15 5.13
C ARG A 57 14.81 -16.43 6.20
N LEU A 58 15.33 -15.35 6.78
CA LEU A 58 14.61 -14.60 7.80
C LEU A 58 13.42 -13.85 7.18
N THR A 59 12.34 -13.81 7.93
CA THR A 59 11.10 -13.11 7.58
C THR A 59 11.37 -11.64 7.23
N CYS A 60 12.26 -10.98 7.98
CA CYS A 60 12.61 -9.59 7.75
C CYS A 60 13.22 -9.37 6.36
N HIS A 61 14.08 -10.28 5.90
CA HIS A 61 14.64 -10.25 4.56
C HIS A 61 13.58 -10.51 3.48
N LEU A 62 12.74 -11.53 3.68
CA LEU A 62 11.67 -11.89 2.74
C LEU A 62 10.66 -10.74 2.57
N ASN A 63 10.24 -10.13 3.68
CA ASN A 63 9.34 -8.99 3.71
C ASN A 63 9.97 -7.77 3.01
N SER A 64 11.21 -7.43 3.37
CA SER A 64 11.93 -6.30 2.76
C SER A 64 12.13 -6.51 1.25
N THR A 65 12.43 -7.75 0.83
CA THR A 65 12.59 -8.10 -0.58
C THR A 65 11.26 -8.01 -1.34
N THR A 66 10.16 -8.42 -0.70
CA THR A 66 8.81 -8.31 -1.28
C THR A 66 8.41 -6.85 -1.44
N LEU A 67 8.64 -6.02 -0.41
CA LEU A 67 8.39 -4.58 -0.49
C LEU A 67 9.21 -3.90 -1.58
N LEU A 68 10.50 -4.23 -1.69
CA LEU A 68 11.34 -3.70 -2.77
C LEU A 68 10.78 -4.09 -4.15
N LYS A 69 10.38 -5.35 -4.33
CA LYS A 69 9.77 -5.81 -5.58
C LYS A 69 8.47 -5.07 -5.89
N THR A 70 7.61 -4.87 -4.90
CA THR A 70 6.35 -4.12 -5.06
C THR A 70 6.61 -2.65 -5.40
N PHE A 71 7.60 -2.03 -4.75
CA PHE A 71 8.00 -0.66 -4.99
C PHE A 71 8.59 -0.45 -6.39
N LEU A 72 9.40 -1.40 -6.86
CA LEU A 72 9.99 -1.37 -8.20
C LEU A 72 9.05 -1.86 -9.30
N ASN A 73 7.89 -2.44 -8.94
CA ASN A 73 6.95 -2.95 -9.93
C ASN A 73 6.31 -1.77 -10.69
N PRO A 74 6.55 -1.62 -12.00
CA PRO A 74 5.99 -0.51 -12.77
C PRO A 74 4.46 -0.58 -12.89
N ASN A 75 3.86 -1.74 -12.63
CA ASN A 75 2.42 -1.94 -12.63
C ASN A 75 1.77 -1.65 -11.26
N SER A 76 2.56 -1.45 -10.20
CA SER A 76 1.99 -1.01 -8.92
C SER A 76 1.61 0.46 -9.04
N LYS A 77 0.32 0.75 -8.86
CA LYS A 77 -0.14 2.15 -8.84
C LYS A 77 0.43 2.81 -7.59
N LEU A 78 0.99 4.01 -7.77
CA LEU A 78 1.36 4.87 -6.67
C LEU A 78 0.15 5.12 -5.77
N ILE A 79 0.38 5.22 -4.46
CA ILE A 79 -0.67 5.42 -3.47
C ILE A 79 -1.53 6.64 -3.83
N ASP A 80 -0.91 7.74 -4.25
CA ASP A 80 -1.62 8.97 -4.64
C ASP A 80 -2.58 8.73 -5.81
N VAL A 81 -2.16 7.97 -6.82
CA VAL A 81 -2.99 7.61 -7.98
C VAL A 81 -4.19 6.76 -7.55
N ILE A 82 -3.99 5.84 -6.59
CA ILE A 82 -5.08 5.02 -6.05
C ILE A 82 -6.07 5.91 -5.29
N LEU A 83 -5.58 6.84 -4.46
CA LEU A 83 -6.43 7.74 -3.69
C LEU A 83 -7.23 8.69 -4.59
N ASP A 84 -6.62 9.21 -5.66
CA ASP A 84 -7.32 10.07 -6.61
C ASP A 84 -8.39 9.33 -7.40
N GLN A 85 -8.11 8.08 -7.83
CA GLN A 85 -9.13 7.25 -8.46
C GLN A 85 -10.32 7.01 -7.51
N GLN A 86 -10.05 6.66 -6.25
CA GLN A 86 -11.11 6.46 -5.25
C GLN A 86 -11.94 7.72 -5.02
N ARG A 87 -11.31 8.91 -5.00
CA ARG A 87 -12.02 10.19 -4.87
C ARG A 87 -12.94 10.43 -6.06
N GLU A 88 -12.48 10.12 -7.26
CA GLU A 88 -13.28 10.29 -8.49
C GLU A 88 -14.45 9.29 -8.55
N ASP A 89 -14.23 8.05 -8.11
CA ASP A 89 -15.30 7.04 -8.00
C ASP A 89 -16.37 7.46 -7.00
N ILE A 90 -15.97 7.98 -5.83
CA ILE A 90 -16.90 8.52 -4.82
C ILE A 90 -17.68 9.71 -5.38
N ARG A 91 -17.00 10.62 -6.10
CA ARG A 91 -17.65 11.78 -6.74
C ARG A 91 -18.68 11.33 -7.77
N SER A 92 -18.32 10.38 -8.63
CA SER A 92 -19.19 9.82 -9.64
C SER A 92 -20.43 9.17 -9.02
N GLN A 93 -20.25 8.41 -7.94
CA GLN A 93 -21.37 7.80 -7.22
C GLN A 93 -22.30 8.83 -6.58
N LYS A 94 -21.75 9.93 -6.02
CA LYS A 94 -22.53 11.04 -5.49
C LYS A 94 -23.36 11.73 -6.58
N GLU A 95 -22.79 11.94 -7.77
CA GLU A 95 -23.53 12.52 -8.89
C GLU A 95 -24.67 11.61 -9.38
N ILE A 96 -24.44 10.30 -9.48
CA ILE A 96 -25.49 9.33 -9.79
C ILE A 96 -26.63 9.41 -8.76
N ASN A 97 -26.29 9.47 -7.47
CA ASN A 97 -27.29 9.58 -6.41
C ASN A 97 -28.04 10.91 -6.46
N ARG A 98 -27.34 12.02 -6.76
CA ARG A 98 -27.96 13.34 -6.93
C ARG A 98 -28.99 13.34 -8.07
N LEU A 99 -28.67 12.70 -9.20
CA LEU A 99 -29.59 12.58 -10.33
C LEU A 99 -30.82 11.72 -9.97
N LYS A 100 -30.62 10.57 -9.30
CA LYS A 100 -31.73 9.74 -8.81
C LYS A 100 -32.64 10.51 -7.84
N ASN A 101 -32.06 11.25 -6.89
CA ASN A 101 -32.84 12.06 -5.95
C ASN A 101 -33.63 13.14 -6.67
N LYS A 102 -33.04 13.80 -7.68
CA LYS A 102 -33.75 14.78 -8.52
C LYS A 102 -34.94 14.18 -9.26
N GLU A 103 -34.77 12.98 -9.82
CA GLU A 103 -35.83 12.22 -10.50
C GLU A 103 -36.98 11.90 -9.54
N THR A 104 -36.66 11.39 -8.35
CA THR A 104 -37.63 11.08 -7.29
C THR A 104 -38.39 12.32 -6.86
N MET A 105 -37.70 13.44 -6.63
CA MET A 105 -38.34 14.69 -6.22
C MET A 105 -39.31 15.23 -7.28
N LYS A 106 -38.97 15.13 -8.58
CA LYS A 106 -39.90 15.50 -9.66
C LYS A 106 -41.20 14.69 -9.59
N LYS A 107 -41.10 13.37 -9.45
CA LYS A 107 -42.26 12.48 -9.35
C LYS A 107 -43.14 12.83 -8.15
N LEU A 108 -42.53 13.12 -7.00
CA LEU A 108 -43.26 13.53 -5.81
C LEU A 108 -43.98 14.86 -6.02
N ILE A 109 -43.34 15.84 -6.66
CA ILE A 109 -43.95 17.12 -7.02
C ILE A 109 -45.15 16.90 -7.95
N ASP A 110 -45.01 16.07 -8.98
CA ASP A 110 -46.09 15.77 -9.92
C ASP A 110 -47.29 15.12 -9.22
N ILE A 111 -47.04 14.19 -8.29
CA ILE A 111 -48.09 13.58 -7.46
C ILE A 111 -48.78 14.64 -6.59
N VAL A 112 -48.00 15.51 -5.95
CA VAL A 112 -48.53 16.59 -5.10
C VAL A 112 -49.40 17.56 -5.90
N LEU A 113 -48.94 17.97 -7.09
CA LEU A 113 -49.70 18.84 -7.99
C LEU A 113 -50.99 18.16 -8.47
N PHE A 114 -50.93 16.88 -8.84
CA PHE A 114 -52.10 16.12 -9.26
C PHE A 114 -53.16 16.01 -8.15
N LEU A 115 -52.73 15.70 -6.91
CA LEU A 115 -53.64 15.59 -5.77
C LEU A 115 -54.21 16.96 -5.37
N GLY A 116 -53.36 17.99 -5.34
CA GLY A 116 -53.73 19.36 -4.95
C GLY A 116 -54.69 20.03 -5.94
N VAL A 117 -54.39 19.99 -7.25
CA VAL A 117 -55.27 20.53 -8.29
C VAL A 117 -56.54 19.68 -8.43
N GLY A 118 -56.43 18.36 -8.25
CA GLY A 118 -57.57 17.44 -8.32
C GLY A 118 -58.47 17.41 -7.09
N GLY A 119 -58.16 18.16 -6.03
CA GLY A 119 -58.94 18.18 -4.78
C GLY A 119 -58.98 16.86 -4.02
N LYS A 120 -58.00 15.97 -4.22
CA LYS A 120 -57.90 14.66 -3.55
C LYS A 120 -57.01 14.75 -2.32
N SER A 121 -57.34 14.02 -1.25
CA SER A 121 -56.50 13.97 -0.07
C SER A 121 -55.24 13.11 -0.28
N PHE A 122 -54.13 13.49 0.37
CA PHE A 122 -53.00 12.59 0.56
C PHE A 122 -53.45 11.49 1.53
N ARG A 123 -53.53 10.25 1.05
CA ARG A 123 -53.82 9.05 1.85
C ARG A 123 -52.64 8.11 1.78
#